data_AF-A0A367RLH2-F1
#
_entry.id   AF-A0A367RLH2-F1
#
_cell.length_a   1.000
_cell.length_b   1.000
_cell.length_c   1.000
_cell.angle_alpha   90.00
_cell.angle_beta   90.00
_cell.angle_gamma   90.00
#
_symmetry.space_group_name_H-M   'P 1'
#
loop_
_entity.id
_entity.type
_entity.pdbx_description
1 polymer ?
#
loop_
_entity_poly.entity_id
_entity_poly.type
_entity_poly.pdbx_seq_one_letter_code
_entity_poly.pdbx_strand_id
1 'polypeptide(L)'
;MEFVVRQALQLAQESLPGLYDGNPKRKTNRPSAEQMLKVFCNLTLYFLPDSTVFVTPLNHLQKQILDLMKMPESLYALELNPCKT
;
A
#
# COMPACT_ATOMS: atom_id res chain seq x y z
N MET A 1 0.74 12.58 3.66
CA MET A 1 -0.18 11.44 3.50
C MET A 1 -1.37 11.50 4.47
N GLU A 2 -1.15 11.65 5.78
CA GLU A 2 -2.22 11.59 6.80
C GLU A 2 -3.41 12.52 6.53
N PHE A 3 -3.17 13.79 6.25
CA PHE A 3 -4.24 14.76 5.94
C PHE A 3 -5.09 14.33 4.73
N VAL A 4 -4.44 13.92 3.63
CA VAL A 4 -5.10 13.55 2.37
C VAL A 4 -6.01 12.34 2.58
N VAL A 5 -5.50 11.30 3.24
CA VAL A 5 -6.27 10.08 3.52
C VAL A 5 -7.45 10.37 4.44
N ARG A 6 -7.25 11.16 5.51
CA ARG A 6 -8.33 11.53 6.42
C ARG A 6 -9.41 12.36 5.73
N GLN A 7 -9.02 13.30 4.88
CA GLN A 7 -9.97 14.10 4.10
C GLN A 7 -10.78 13.21 3.14
N ALA A 8 -10.13 12.28 2.42
CA ALA A 8 -10.81 11.35 1.53
C ALA A 8 -11.83 10.47 2.28
N LEU A 9 -11.42 9.85 3.40
CA LEU A 9 -12.31 9.04 4.24
C LEU A 9 -13.48 9.84 4.80
N GLN A 10 -13.25 11.10 5.20
CA GLN A 10 -14.31 11.97 5.71
C GLN A 10 -15.33 12.33 4.62
N LEU A 11 -14.87 12.68 3.41
CA LEU A 11 -15.74 13.00 2.28
C LEU A 11 -16.56 11.80 1.82
N ALA A 12 -15.97 10.60 1.83
CA ALA A 12 -16.64 9.36 1.48
C ALA A 12 -17.52 8.78 2.61
N GLN A 13 -17.46 9.34 3.83
CA GLN A 13 -18.06 8.76 5.04
C GLN A 13 -17.62 7.31 5.32
N GLU A 14 -16.36 7.01 4.98
CA GLU A 14 -15.79 5.67 5.08
C GLU A 14 -14.83 5.53 6.27
N SER A 15 -14.45 4.28 6.56
CA SER A 15 -13.45 3.94 7.57
C SER A 15 -12.59 2.78 7.11
N LEU A 16 -11.30 2.84 7.46
CA LEU A 16 -10.30 1.89 7.01
C LEU A 16 -10.10 0.80 8.09
N PRO A 17 -10.38 -0.49 7.80
CA PRO A 17 -10.04 -1.61 8.67
C PRO A 17 -8.55 -1.97 8.59
N GLY A 18 -8.09 -2.90 9.43
CA GLY A 18 -6.83 -3.61 9.21
C GLY A 18 -5.54 -2.86 9.58
N LEU A 19 -5.63 -1.69 10.20
CA LEU A 19 -4.46 -0.88 10.60
C LEU A 19 -3.86 -1.21 11.97
N TYR A 20 -4.47 -2.12 12.73
CA TYR A 20 -4.04 -2.47 14.09
C TYR A 20 -3.55 -3.90 14.15
N ASP A 21 -2.28 -4.06 14.51
CA ASP A 21 -1.67 -5.35 14.83
C ASP A 21 -2.52 -6.05 15.91
N GLY A 22 -2.99 -7.27 15.62
CA GLY A 22 -3.82 -8.07 16.54
C GLY A 22 -5.33 -7.76 16.53
N ASN A 23 -5.80 -6.68 15.90
CA ASN A 23 -7.24 -6.43 15.70
C ASN A 23 -7.56 -5.96 14.28
N PRO A 24 -7.52 -6.88 13.29
CA PRO A 24 -7.74 -6.53 11.88
C PRO A 24 -9.15 -6.01 11.60
N LYS A 25 -10.13 -6.29 12.45
CA LYS A 25 -11.51 -5.81 12.30
C LYS A 25 -11.71 -4.37 12.77
N ARG A 26 -10.77 -3.81 13.54
CA ARG A 26 -10.86 -2.44 14.03
C ARG A 26 -10.75 -1.46 12.86
N LYS A 27 -11.76 -0.61 12.74
CA LYS A 27 -11.83 0.45 11.73
C LYS A 27 -11.46 1.80 12.32
N THR A 28 -10.89 2.68 11.50
CA THR A 28 -10.66 4.09 11.84
C THR A 28 -10.89 4.98 10.63
N ASN A 29 -11.51 6.14 10.84
CA ASN A 29 -11.60 7.21 9.84
C ASN A 29 -10.48 8.26 10.02
N ARG A 30 -9.64 8.10 11.05
CA ARG A 30 -8.52 9.00 11.36
C ARG A 30 -7.20 8.24 11.52
N PRO A 31 -6.77 7.47 10.50
CA PRO A 31 -5.52 6.72 10.58
C PRO A 31 -4.32 7.67 10.78
N SER A 32 -3.29 7.22 11.50
CA SER A 32 -2.00 7.93 11.55
C SER A 32 -1.10 7.55 10.38
N ALA A 33 -0.13 8.40 10.04
CA ALA A 33 0.90 8.07 9.05
C ALA A 33 1.63 6.75 9.38
N GLU A 34 2.03 6.57 10.64
CA GLU A 34 2.73 5.37 11.12
C GLU A 34 1.89 4.10 10.91
N GLN A 35 0.60 4.13 11.27
CA GLN A 35 -0.30 3.00 11.08
C GLN A 35 -0.42 2.59 9.61
N MET A 36 -0.54 3.56 8.72
CA MET A 36 -0.64 3.29 7.28
C MET A 36 0.66 2.74 6.72
N LEU A 37 1.80 3.30 7.12
CA LEU A 37 3.12 2.86 6.64
C LEU A 37 3.49 1.46 7.13
N LYS A 38 3.08 1.09 8.35
CA LYS A 38 3.28 -0.27 8.89
C LYS A 38 2.70 -1.36 7.98
N VAL A 39 1.60 -1.07 7.28
CA VAL A 39 0.98 -2.04 6.35
C VAL A 39 1.91 -2.42 5.20
N PHE A 40 2.90 -1.59 4.88
CA PHE A 40 3.87 -1.81 3.80
C PHE A 40 5.19 -2.43 4.28
N CYS A 41 5.38 -2.68 5.58
CA CYS A 41 6.66 -3.19 6.12
C CYS A 41 7.05 -4.58 5.61
N ASN A 42 6.10 -5.37 5.09
CA ASN A 42 6.33 -6.75 4.69
C ASN A 42 6.32 -6.93 3.15
N LEU A 43 6.78 -5.90 2.43
CA LEU A 43 7.02 -5.97 0.99
C LEU A 43 8.49 -6.26 0.73
N THR A 44 8.77 -7.24 -0.11
CA THR A 44 10.12 -7.68 -0.44
C THR A 44 10.36 -7.50 -1.93
N LEU A 45 11.55 -7.03 -2.27
CA LEU A 45 12.07 -6.98 -3.63
C LEU A 45 13.11 -8.08 -3.80
N TYR A 46 12.87 -8.98 -4.75
CA TYR A 46 13.74 -10.12 -5.02
C TYR A 46 14.48 -9.92 -6.33
N PHE A 47 15.77 -10.24 -6.31
CA PHE A 47 16.64 -10.33 -7.48
C PHE A 47 17.11 -11.78 -7.61
N LEU A 48 16.72 -12.44 -8.68
CA LEU A 48 17.15 -13.80 -8.99
C LEU A 48 18.40 -13.78 -9.89
N PRO A 49 19.23 -14.84 -9.85
CA PRO A 49 20.44 -14.93 -10.69
C PRO A 49 20.17 -14.89 -12.20
N ASP A 50 18.96 -15.26 -12.63
CA ASP A 50 18.52 -15.23 -14.03
C ASP A 50 18.06 -13.83 -14.49
N SER A 51 18.38 -12.79 -13.71
CA SER A 51 17.92 -11.40 -13.92
C SER A 51 16.41 -11.18 -13.75
N THR A 52 15.68 -12.17 -13.26
CA THR A 52 14.28 -11.99 -12.88
C THR A 52 14.20 -11.12 -11.64
N VAL A 53 13.40 -10.05 -11.71
CA VAL A 53 13.10 -9.18 -10.56
C VAL A 53 11.62 -9.31 -10.27
N PHE A 54 11.26 -9.57 -9.01
CA PHE A 54 9.87 -9.59 -8.58
C PHE A 54 9.69 -8.90 -7.24
N VAL A 55 8.50 -8.32 -7.04
CA VAL A 55 8.11 -7.62 -5.82
C VAL A 55 6.88 -8.29 -5.23
N THR A 56 6.79 -8.34 -3.90
CA THR A 56 5.61 -8.86 -3.21
C THR A 56 4.34 -8.17 -3.73
N PRO A 57 3.34 -8.91 -4.24
CA PRO A 57 2.09 -8.32 -4.71
C PRO A 57 1.35 -7.57 -3.62
N LEU A 58 0.79 -6.41 -3.97
CA LEU A 58 0.00 -5.61 -3.04
C LEU A 58 -1.30 -6.32 -2.67
N ASN A 59 -1.61 -6.37 -1.38
CA ASN A 59 -2.90 -6.82 -0.89
C ASN A 59 -3.97 -5.72 -1.01
N HIS A 60 -5.23 -6.07 -0.76
CA HIS A 60 -6.35 -5.14 -0.90
C HIS A 60 -6.22 -3.88 -0.03
N LEU A 61 -5.77 -4.03 1.22
CA LEU A 61 -5.60 -2.91 2.14
C LEU A 61 -4.50 -1.95 1.66
N GLN A 62 -3.38 -2.47 1.17
CA GLN A 62 -2.29 -1.67 0.61
C GLN A 62 -2.75 -0.88 -0.62
N LYS A 63 -3.48 -1.53 -1.54
CA LYS A 63 -4.08 -0.87 -2.71
C LYS A 63 -5.05 0.24 -2.31
N GLN A 64 -5.93 -0.02 -1.34
CA GLN A 64 -6.87 0.98 -0.83
C GLN A 64 -6.14 2.17 -0.20
N ILE A 65 -5.05 1.94 0.54
CA ILE A 65 -4.23 3.03 1.09
C ILE A 65 -3.60 3.86 -0.03
N LEU A 66 -3.07 3.23 -1.09
CA LEU A 66 -2.50 3.95 -2.24
C LEU A 66 -3.55 4.80 -2.96
N ASP A 67 -4.75 4.27 -3.18
CA ASP A 67 -5.86 5.00 -3.80
C ASP A 67 -6.26 6.23 -2.95
N LEU A 68 -6.44 6.04 -1.63
CA LEU A 68 -6.70 7.15 -0.69
C LEU A 68 -5.58 8.19 -0.67
N MET A 69 -4.34 7.78 -0.94
CA MET A 69 -3.18 8.66 -1.06
C MET A 69 -3.05 9.30 -2.45
N LYS A 70 -3.90 8.95 -3.41
CA LYS A 70 -3.83 9.33 -4.83
C LYS A 70 -2.52 8.91 -5.49
N MET A 71 -2.04 7.72 -5.14
CA MET A 71 -0.82 7.13 -5.69
C MET A 71 -1.16 5.92 -6.54
N PRO A 72 -0.51 5.74 -7.70
CA PRO A 72 -0.79 4.60 -8.56
C PRO A 72 -0.19 3.31 -7.97
N GLU A 73 -0.89 2.19 -8.14
CA GLU A 73 -0.39 0.85 -7.76
C GLU A 73 0.90 0.49 -8.51
N SER A 74 1.13 1.09 -9.68
CA SER A 74 2.33 0.88 -10.51
C SER A 74 3.63 1.26 -9.83
N LEU A 75 3.60 1.99 -8.71
CA LEU A 75 4.79 2.21 -7.86
C LEU A 75 5.39 0.90 -7.32
N TYR A 76 4.56 -0.14 -7.20
CA TYR A 76 4.94 -1.49 -6.82
C TYR A 76 4.78 -2.48 -7.98
N ALA A 77 4.68 -2.00 -9.21
CA ALA A 77 4.76 -2.83 -10.41
C ALA A 77 6.13 -2.62 -11.05
N LEU A 78 6.91 -3.69 -11.15
CA LEU A 78 8.16 -3.66 -11.90
C LEU A 78 7.82 -3.99 -13.35
N GLU A 79 7.78 -2.95 -14.19
CA GLU A 79 7.81 -3.11 -15.64
C GLU A 79 9.21 -3.60 -16.02
N LEU A 80 9.37 -4.92 -16.15
CA LEU A 80 10.57 -5.53 -16.72
C LEU A 80 10.62 -5.15 -18.20
N ASN A 81 11.15 -3.97 -18.51
CA ASN A 81 11.57 -3.66 -19.86
C ASN A 81 12.75 -4.59 -20.15
N PRO A 82 12.65 -5.53 -21.10
CA PRO A 82 13.80 -6.34 -21.48
C PRO A 82 14.91 -5.39 -21.91
N CYS A 83 16.06 -5.47 -21.23
CA CYS A 83 17.27 -4.76 -21.64
C CYS A 83 17.48 -5.06 -23.12
N LYS A 84 17.35 -4.04 -23.97
CA LYS A 84 17.78 -4.16 -25.37
C LYS A 84 19.29 -4.36 -25.34
N THR A 85 19.72 -5.55 -25.75
CA THR A 85 21.09 -5.97 -26.03
C THR A 85 21.79 -5.02 -26.98
#